data_AF-A0A0A3YK73-F1
#
_entry.id   AF-A0A0A3YK73-F1
#
_cell.length_a   1.000
_cell.length_b   1.000
_cell.length_c   1.000
_cell.angle_alpha   90.00
_cell.angle_beta   90.00
_cell.angle_gamma   90.00
#
_symmetry.space_group_name_H-M   'P 1'
#
loop_
_entity.id
_entity.type
_entity.pdbx_description
1 polymer ?
#
loop_
_entity_poly.entity_id
_entity_poly.type
_entity_poly.pdbx_seq_one_letter_code
_entity_poly.pdbx_strand_id
1 'polypeptide(L)' 'MSKLDKEPIRGLDDKETALLIDALTALRAERGKAWNIACDIAQVANKRPPELKRYGIDEITRLARRLGARKTHWLD' A
#
# COMPACT_ATOMS: atom_id res chain seq x y z
N MET A 1 -16.58 -10.35 -13.35
CA MET A 1 -15.83 -9.84 -12.18
C MET A 1 -16.29 -10.66 -10.96
N SER A 2 -15.39 -11.45 -10.39
CA SER A 2 -15.69 -12.45 -9.35
C SER A 2 -16.08 -11.79 -8.02
N LYS A 3 -17.02 -12.40 -7.29
CA LYS A 3 -17.63 -11.93 -6.02
C LYS A 3 -16.66 -11.80 -4.83
N LEU A 4 -15.36 -12.01 -5.02
CA LEU A 4 -14.34 -12.02 -3.97
C LEU A 4 -13.87 -10.61 -3.53
N ASP A 5 -14.22 -9.55 -4.26
CA ASP A 5 -13.69 -8.20 -4.01
C ASP A 5 -14.45 -7.39 -2.93
N LYS A 6 -15.46 -7.96 -2.25
CA LYS A 6 -16.44 -7.15 -1.48
C LYS A 6 -16.67 -7.50 -0.02
N GLU A 7 -16.10 -8.57 0.54
CA GLU A 7 -16.29 -8.78 1.98
C GLU A 7 -15.31 -7.90 2.78
N PRO A 8 -15.81 -6.95 3.58
CA PRO A 8 -15.00 -6.27 4.58
C PRO A 8 -14.43 -7.31 5.54
N ILE A 9 -13.25 -7.03 6.11
CA ILE A 9 -12.67 -7.90 7.13
C ILE A 9 -13.67 -7.98 8.28
N ARG A 10 -14.28 -9.14 8.48
CA ARG A 10 -15.35 -9.33 9.47
C ARG A 10 -14.77 -9.23 10.88
N GLY A 11 -15.51 -8.61 11.79
CA GLY A 11 -15.18 -8.54 13.21
C GLY A 11 -14.34 -7.35 13.65
N LEU A 12 -14.12 -6.36 12.77
CA LEU A 12 -13.53 -5.07 13.15
C LEU A 12 -14.64 -4.05 13.39
N ASP A 13 -14.50 -3.26 14.46
CA ASP A 13 -15.30 -2.05 14.63
C ASP A 13 -14.79 -0.88 13.76
N ASP A 14 -15.52 0.23 13.76
CA ASP A 14 -15.18 1.40 12.95
C ASP A 14 -13.82 2.03 13.34
N LYS A 15 -13.45 1.98 14.61
CA LYS A 15 -12.18 2.53 15.11
C LYS A 15 -11.01 1.63 14.72
N GLU A 16 -11.17 0.32 14.84
CA GLU A 16 -10.18 -0.66 14.40
C GLU A 16 -9.97 -0.60 12.89
N THR A 17 -11.06 -0.41 12.13
CA THR A 17 -11.01 -0.22 10.68
C THR A 17 -10.23 1.05 10.32
N ALA A 18 -10.52 2.17 10.99
CA ALA A 18 -9.80 3.43 10.78
C ALA A 18 -8.30 3.29 11.11
N LEU A 19 -7.97 2.71 12.28
CA LEU A 19 -6.59 2.46 12.70
C LEU A 19 -5.83 1.60 11.69
N LEU A 20 -6.49 0.57 11.14
CA LEU A 20 -5.87 -0.31 10.15
C LEU A 20 -5.65 0.41 8.81
N ILE A 21 -6.56 1.29 8.40
CA ILE A 21 -6.37 2.15 7.21
C ILE A 21 -5.16 3.07 7.41
N ASP A 22 -5.03 3.70 8.58
CA ASP A 22 -3.91 4.60 8.88
C ASP A 22 -2.58 3.84 8.90
N ALA A 23 -2.55 2.66 9.53
CA ALA A 23 -1.38 1.79 9.54
C ALA A 23 -0.96 1.35 8.12
N LEU A 24 -1.92 0.99 7.27
CA LEU A 24 -1.64 0.61 5.88
C LEU A 24 -1.16 1.80 5.04
N THR A 25 -1.69 2.99 5.32
CA THR A 25 -1.25 4.24 4.68
C THR A 25 0.20 4.55 5.02
N ALA A 26 0.55 4.51 6.31
CA ALA A 26 1.92 4.69 6.78
C ALA A 26 2.86 3.61 6.18
N LEU A 27 2.44 2.35 6.18
CA LEU A 27 3.22 1.26 5.60
C LEU A 27 3.46 1.48 4.10
N ARG A 28 2.45 1.94 3.35
CA ARG A 28 2.60 2.26 1.92
C ARG A 28 3.64 3.36 1.72
N ALA A 29 3.60 4.42 2.52
CA ALA A 29 4.53 5.53 2.43
C ALA A 29 5.98 5.06 2.65
N GLU A 30 6.22 4.28 3.71
CA GLU A 30 7.55 3.73 4.00
C GLU A 30 8.06 2.78 2.91
N ARG A 31 7.19 1.92 2.37
CA ARG A 31 7.55 1.04 1.24
C ARG A 31 7.83 1.82 -0.04
N GLY A 32 7.09 2.90 -0.28
CA GLY A 32 7.33 3.83 -1.38
C GLY A 32 8.69 4.51 -1.29
N LYS A 33 9.05 5.04 -0.11
CA LYS A 33 10.36 5.63 0.16
C LYS A 33 11.49 4.61 -0.07
N ALA A 34 11.34 3.40 0.44
CA ALA A 34 12.33 2.34 0.25
C ALA A 34 12.51 1.95 -1.22
N TRP A 35 11.43 1.95 -2.01
CA TRP A 35 11.52 1.71 -3.45
C TRP A 35 12.23 2.85 -4.17
N ASN A 36 11.90 4.11 -3.85
CA ASN A 36 12.58 5.28 -4.42
C ASN A 36 14.09 5.24 -4.15
N ILE A 37 14.49 4.99 -2.89
CA ILE A 37 15.91 4.86 -2.52
C ILE A 37 16.61 3.77 -3.35
N ALA A 38 15.95 2.62 -3.55
CA ALA A 38 16.54 1.54 -4.33
C ALA A 38 16.62 1.86 -5.83
N CYS A 39 15.67 2.64 -6.36
CA CYS A 39 15.74 3.20 -7.71
C CYS A 39 16.91 4.17 -7.84
N ASP A 40 17.11 5.07 -6.89
CA ASP A 40 18.21 6.04 -6.88
C ASP A 40 19.56 5.31 -6.86
N ILE A 41 19.72 4.30 -6.00
CA ILE A 41 20.93 3.47 -5.95
C ILE A 41 21.15 2.74 -7.27
N ALA A 42 20.11 2.18 -7.87
CA ALA A 42 20.21 1.49 -9.16
C ALA A 42 20.63 2.45 -10.28
N GLN A 43 20.08 3.67 -10.28
CA GLN A 43 20.44 4.72 -11.23
C GLN A 43 21.91 5.13 -11.10
N VAL A 44 22.39 5.39 -9.88
CA VAL A 44 23.81 5.72 -9.62
C VAL A 44 24.73 4.58 -10.06
N ALA A 45 24.29 3.33 -9.89
CA ALA A 45 25.05 2.14 -10.32
C ALA A 45 24.90 1.79 -11.82
N ASN A 46 24.15 2.59 -12.60
CA ASN A 46 23.77 2.31 -13.99
C ASN A 46 23.16 0.90 -14.19
N LYS A 47 22.33 0.49 -13.23
CA LYS A 47 21.61 -0.79 -13.22
C LYS A 47 20.12 -0.57 -13.42
N ARG A 48 19.43 -1.63 -13.80
CA ARG A 48 17.96 -1.61 -13.91
C ARG A 48 17.32 -1.40 -12.53
N PRO A 49 16.35 -0.48 -12.40
CA PRO A 49 15.60 -0.29 -11.16
C PRO A 49 14.83 -1.55 -10.73
N PRO A 50 14.61 -1.76 -9.41
CA PRO A 50 13.81 -2.87 -8.93
C PRO A 50 12.33 -2.69 -9.27
N GLU A 51 11.62 -3.81 -9.45
CA GLU A 51 10.18 -3.81 -9.69
C GLU A 51 9.41 -3.36 -8.44
N LEU A 52 8.44 -2.45 -8.63
CA LEU A 52 7.55 -1.93 -7.58
C LEU A 52 6.83 -3.05 -6.82
N LYS A 53 6.46 -4.13 -7.53
CA LYS A 53 5.79 -5.32 -6.97
C LYS A 53 6.57 -5.96 -5.83
N ARG A 54 7.90 -5.90 -5.84
CA ARG A 54 8.74 -6.46 -4.76
C ARG A 54 8.56 -5.72 -3.43
N TYR A 55 8.03 -4.51 -3.46
CA TYR A 55 7.80 -3.66 -2.29
C TYR A 55 6.38 -3.73 -1.75
N GLY A 56 5.48 -4.51 -2.39
CA GLY A 56 4.15 -4.80 -1.87
C GLY A 56 3.16 -3.63 -1.91
N ILE A 57 3.48 -2.55 -2.64
CA ILE A 57 2.71 -1.29 -2.63
C ILE A 57 1.29 -1.49 -3.17
N ASP A 58 1.12 -2.31 -4.21
CA ASP A 58 -0.18 -2.60 -4.78
C ASP A 58 -1.02 -3.47 -3.85
N GLU A 59 -0.40 -4.44 -3.16
CA GLU A 59 -1.05 -5.30 -2.17
C GLU A 59 -1.58 -4.47 -0.99
N ILE A 60 -0.77 -3.54 -0.47
CA ILE A 60 -1.16 -2.63 0.62
C ILE A 60 -2.34 -1.75 0.17
N THR A 61 -2.25 -1.18 -1.04
CA THR A 61 -3.31 -0.34 -1.61
C THR A 61 -4.61 -1.12 -1.79
N ARG A 62 -4.54 -2.36 -2.28
CA ARG A 62 -5.71 -3.23 -2.44
C ARG A 62 -6.33 -3.58 -1.08
N LEU A 63 -5.52 -3.89 -0.08
CA LEU A 63 -6.01 -4.23 1.26
C LEU A 63 -6.74 -3.05 1.92
N ALA A 64 -6.15 -1.86 1.89
CA ALA A 64 -6.78 -0.67 2.45
C ALA A 64 -8.07 -0.27 1.72
N ARG A 65 -8.14 -0.46 0.38
CA ARG A 65 -9.40 -0.26 -0.36
C ARG A 65 -10.50 -1.21 0.08
N ARG A 66 -10.17 -2.47 0.41
CA ARG A 66 -11.14 -3.44 0.96
C ARG A 66 -11.66 -3.04 2.34
N LEU A 67 -10.90 -2.24 3.08
CA LEU A 67 -11.29 -1.67 4.36
C LEU A 67 -12.09 -0.36 4.23
N GLY A 68 -12.26 0.15 3.01
CA GLY A 68 -13.02 1.39 2.76
C GLY A 68 -12.16 2.65 2.60
N ALA A 69 -10.83 2.53 2.55
CA ALA A 69 -9.96 3.68 2.30
C ALA A 69 -10.25 4.33 0.94
N ARG A 70 -10.49 5.64 0.94
CA ARG A 70 -10.72 6.43 -0.28
C ARG A 70 -9.40 6.95 -0.85
N LYS A 71 -9.37 7.29 -2.15
CA LYS A 71 -8.18 7.83 -2.85
C LYS A 71 -7.56 9.05 -2.15
N THR A 72 -8.33 9.82 -1.39
CA THR A 72 -7.87 10.97 -0.62
C THR A 72 -6.93 10.62 0.54
N HIS A 73 -6.93 9.38 1.03
CA HIS A 73 -6.05 8.93 2.11
C HIS A 73 -4.61 8.60 1.64
N TRP A 74 -4.33 8.71 0.33
CA TRP A 74 -3.05 8.30 -0.26
C TRP A 74 -2.19 9.47 -0.76
N LEU A 75 -2.69 10.69 -0.60
CA LEU A 75 -2.00 11.91 -1.01
C LEU A 75 -1.20 12.44 0.19
N ASP A 76 -0.03 11.85 0.38
CA ASP A 76 1.15 12.46 1.00
C ASP A 76 2.37 12.13 0.13
#